data_AF-A0A5M3MWF1-F1
#
_entry.id   AF-A0A5M3MWF1-F1
#
_cell.length_a   1.000
_cell.length_b   1.000
_cell.length_c   1.000
_cell.angle_alpha   90.00
_cell.angle_beta   90.00
_cell.angle_gamma   90.00
#
_symmetry.space_group_name_H-M   'P 1'
#
loop_
_entity.id
_entity.type
_entity.pdbx_description
1 polymer ?
#
loop_
_entity_poly.entity_id
_entity_poly.type
_entity_poly.pdbx_seq_one_letter_code
_entity_poly.pdbx_strand_id
1 'polypeptide(L)'
;LSIFPRDGLNLLPYAKSVVVSAPNMGTSFDGVVVALPGKPKTLYVDGKNAGAVSLRESIVALLDLADEQLECSSLIIAMNKSSPSTSEILHSLMYVGGSIVTKPSFQVDPAYLLVGLEI
;
A
#
# COMPACT_ATOMS: atom_id res chain seq x y z
N LEU A 1 6.96 0.97 8.10
CA LEU A 1 7.35 2.39 8.39
C LEU A 1 8.61 2.84 7.67
N SER A 2 9.42 1.95 7.09
CA SER A 2 10.62 2.31 6.30
C SER A 2 10.35 3.26 5.13
N ILE A 3 9.12 3.29 4.61
CA ILE A 3 8.68 4.22 3.55
C ILE A 3 8.55 5.68 4.01
N PHE A 4 8.47 5.93 5.32
CA PHE A 4 8.35 7.27 5.93
C PHE A 4 9.53 7.52 6.89
N PRO A 5 10.74 7.78 6.37
CA PRO A 5 11.95 7.80 7.20
C PRO A 5 11.97 8.92 8.25
N ARG A 6 11.23 10.02 8.04
CA ARG A 6 11.20 11.16 8.97
C ARG A 6 9.98 11.19 9.88
N ASP A 7 8.81 10.81 9.34
CA ASP A 7 7.54 10.87 10.07
C ASP A 7 7.21 9.56 10.80
N GLY A 8 8.01 8.50 10.58
CA GLY A 8 7.70 7.16 11.08
C GLY A 8 7.51 7.07 12.59
N LEU A 9 8.30 7.82 13.39
CA LEU A 9 8.17 7.85 14.85
C LEU A 9 6.90 8.58 15.32
N ASN A 10 6.54 9.68 14.65
CA ASN A 10 5.34 10.45 14.96
C ASN A 10 4.05 9.71 14.57
N LEU A 11 4.16 8.76 13.64
CA LEU A 11 3.04 7.94 13.18
C LEU A 11 2.80 6.70 14.03
N LEU A 12 3.75 6.28 14.88
CA LEU A 12 3.63 5.09 15.72
C LEU A 12 2.32 5.02 16.53
N PRO A 13 1.84 6.11 17.17
CA PRO A 13 0.60 6.05 17.94
C PRO A 13 -0.65 5.78 17.08
N TYR A 14 -0.56 6.03 15.78
CA TYR A 14 -1.65 5.92 14.81
C TYR A 14 -1.44 4.75 13.85
N ALA A 15 -0.34 4.01 13.99
CA ALA A 15 0.08 2.98 13.06
C ALA A 15 -0.10 1.59 13.68
N LYS A 16 -0.83 0.71 12.99
CA LYS A 16 -0.98 -0.69 13.36
C LYS A 16 -0.41 -1.57 12.23
N SER A 17 0.62 -2.35 12.55
CA SER A 17 1.17 -3.30 11.58
C SER A 17 0.16 -4.41 11.30
N VAL A 18 0.04 -4.78 10.04
CA VAL A 18 -0.79 -5.89 9.58
C VAL A 18 0.03 -6.76 8.64
N VAL A 19 -0.12 -8.08 8.76
CA VAL A 19 0.40 -9.01 7.78
C VAL A 19 -0.80 -9.52 7.01
N VAL A 20 -0.79 -9.30 5.70
CA VAL A 20 -1.86 -9.71 4.81
C VAL A 20 -1.46 -11.02 4.16
N SER A 21 -2.24 -12.07 4.41
CA SER A 21 -2.08 -13.36 3.75
C SER A 21 -3.45 -13.83 3.31
N ALA A 22 -3.60 -14.18 2.03
CA ALA A 22 -4.82 -14.80 1.52
C ALA A 22 -4.49 -16.12 0.79
N PRO A 23 -5.41 -17.12 0.81
CA PRO A 23 -5.15 -18.46 0.26
C PRO A 23 -4.70 -18.47 -1.20
N ASN A 24 -5.09 -17.46 -1.98
CA ASN A 24 -4.82 -17.35 -3.42
C ASN A 24 -3.74 -16.31 -3.76
N MET A 25 -3.11 -15.72 -2.74
CA MET A 25 -2.18 -14.60 -2.89
C MET A 25 -0.73 -15.07 -3.05
N GLY A 26 -0.43 -16.35 -2.86
CA GLY A 26 0.90 -16.95 -3.08
C GLY A 26 2.04 -16.43 -2.17
N THR A 27 1.87 -15.27 -1.55
CA THR A 27 2.82 -14.57 -0.68
C THR A 27 2.05 -13.74 0.36
N SER A 28 2.73 -13.34 1.43
CA SER A 28 2.21 -12.34 2.36
C SER A 28 2.67 -10.93 2.00
N PHE A 29 1.80 -9.94 2.21
CA PHE A 29 2.17 -8.53 2.17
C PHE A 29 2.32 -7.98 3.57
N ASP A 30 3.43 -7.29 3.81
CA ASP A 30 3.60 -6.48 5.00
C ASP A 30 2.93 -5.12 4.79
N GLY A 31 2.08 -4.75 5.74
CA GLY A 31 1.33 -3.51 5.70
C GLY A 31 1.24 -2.80 7.04
N VAL A 32 0.79 -1.55 6.98
CA VAL A 32 0.53 -0.70 8.14
C VAL A 32 -0.76 0.06 7.89
N VAL A 33 -1.73 -0.10 8.78
CA VAL A 33 -2.92 0.75 8.83
C VAL A 33 -2.56 2.02 9.59
N VAL A 34 -2.81 3.17 8.98
CA VAL A 34 -2.64 4.49 9.61
C VAL A 34 -4.01 5.12 9.83
N ALA A 35 -4.32 5.39 11.10
CA ALA A 35 -5.59 5.97 11.53
C ALA A 35 -5.35 7.33 12.21
N LEU A 36 -5.25 8.39 11.42
CA LEU A 36 -5.04 9.75 11.95
C LEU A 36 -6.36 10.33 12.50
N PRO A 37 -6.32 11.12 13.59
CA PRO A 37 -7.51 11.78 14.11
C PRO A 37 -8.18 12.67 13.07
N GLY A 38 -9.48 12.49 12.85
CA GLY A 38 -10.27 13.28 11.89
C GLY A 38 -9.97 13.00 10.42
N LYS A 39 -9.21 11.95 10.10
CA LYS A 39 -8.96 11.50 8.72
C LYS A 39 -9.42 10.06 8.52
N PRO A 40 -9.80 9.67 7.28
CA PRO A 40 -10.07 8.29 6.94
C PRO A 40 -8.86 7.38 7.21
N LYS A 41 -9.12 6.10 7.53
CA LYS A 41 -8.06 5.10 7.70
C LYS A 41 -7.46 4.76 6.34
N THR A 42 -6.14 4.62 6.28
CA THR A 42 -5.42 4.23 5.08
C THR A 42 -4.55 3.02 5.35
N LEU A 43 -4.65 2.00 4.49
CA LEU A 43 -3.74 0.86 4.50
C LEU A 43 -2.54 1.16 3.60
N TYR A 44 -1.34 1.10 4.15
CA TYR A 44 -0.09 1.17 3.40
C TYR A 44 0.51 -0.22 3.28
N VAL A 45 0.86 -0.66 2.07
CA VAL A 45 1.53 -1.95 1.84
C VAL A 45 2.83 -1.78 1.07
N ASP A 46 3.80 -2.64 1.36
CA ASP A 46 5.06 -2.71 0.62
C ASP A 46 4.87 -3.54 -0.67
N GLY A 47 5.09 -2.91 -1.82
CA GLY A 47 4.97 -3.52 -3.14
C GLY A 47 6.12 -4.46 -3.53
N LYS A 48 7.11 -4.71 -2.65
CA LYS A 48 8.24 -5.61 -2.93
C LYS A 48 7.83 -6.99 -3.47
N ASN A 49 6.75 -7.57 -2.94
CA ASN A 49 6.26 -8.89 -3.35
C ASN A 49 5.27 -8.83 -4.51
N ALA A 50 4.88 -7.63 -4.96
CA ALA A 50 3.85 -7.49 -5.98
C ALA A 50 4.26 -8.14 -7.31
N GLY A 51 5.53 -8.05 -7.72
CA GLY A 51 6.00 -8.67 -8.97
C GLY A 51 6.08 -10.20 -8.98
N ALA A 52 5.95 -10.86 -7.83
CA ALA A 52 6.06 -12.32 -7.70
C ALA A 52 4.69 -13.03 -7.77
N VAL A 53 3.59 -12.28 -7.87
CA VAL A 53 2.22 -12.80 -7.74
C VAL A 53 1.34 -12.34 -8.88
N SER A 54 0.29 -13.10 -9.20
CA SER A 54 -0.85 -12.63 -9.96
C SER A 54 -1.41 -11.34 -9.32
N LEU A 55 -0.99 -10.20 -9.85
CA LEU A 55 -1.23 -8.88 -9.28
C LEU A 55 -2.71 -8.61 -9.09
N ARG A 56 -3.50 -9.02 -10.09
CA ARG A 56 -4.94 -8.75 -10.15
C ARG A 56 -5.69 -9.36 -8.98
N GLU A 57 -5.45 -10.64 -8.71
CA GLU A 57 -6.12 -11.37 -7.63
C GLU A 57 -5.64 -10.88 -6.27
N SER A 58 -4.36 -10.51 -6.17
CA SER A 58 -3.78 -9.97 -4.95
C SER A 58 -4.31 -8.59 -4.59
N ILE A 59 -4.51 -7.71 -5.57
CA ILE A 59 -5.06 -6.37 -5.35
C ILE A 59 -6.52 -6.47 -4.88
N VAL A 60 -7.34 -7.31 -5.52
CA VAL A 60 -8.74 -7.48 -5.07
C VAL A 60 -8.78 -7.97 -3.63
N ALA A 61 -8.01 -9.01 -3.29
CA ALA A 61 -7.93 -9.49 -1.91
C ALA A 61 -7.40 -8.44 -0.91
N LEU A 62 -6.49 -7.56 -1.34
CA LEU A 62 -6.02 -6.43 -0.52
C LEU A 62 -7.11 -5.38 -0.32
N LEU A 63 -7.90 -5.08 -1.36
CA LEU A 63 -9.01 -4.14 -1.27
C LEU A 63 -10.12 -4.69 -0.37
N ASP A 64 -10.52 -5.95 -0.54
CA ASP A 64 -11.52 -6.61 0.30
C ASP A 64 -11.06 -6.63 1.77
N LEU A 65 -9.79 -6.94 2.04
CA LEU A 65 -9.25 -6.88 3.40
C LEU A 65 -9.27 -5.45 3.96
N ALA A 66 -8.85 -4.48 3.15
CA ALA A 66 -8.77 -3.08 3.55
C ALA A 66 -10.17 -2.54 3.89
N ASP A 67 -11.18 -2.86 3.08
CA ASP A 67 -12.57 -2.47 3.30
C ASP A 67 -13.19 -3.23 4.49
N GLU A 68 -13.38 -4.54 4.33
CA GLU A 68 -14.24 -5.33 5.20
C GLU A 68 -13.65 -5.57 6.59
N GLN A 69 -12.33 -5.75 6.68
CA GLN A 69 -11.68 -6.14 7.94
C GLN A 69 -10.97 -4.97 8.63
N LEU A 70 -10.49 -4.00 7.86
CA LEU A 70 -9.70 -2.89 8.38
C LEU A 70 -10.43 -1.54 8.35
N GLU A 71 -11.59 -1.47 7.70
CA GLU A 71 -12.42 -0.26 7.54
C GLU A 71 -11.60 0.92 6.98
N CYS A 72 -10.68 0.62 6.06
CA CYS A 72 -9.87 1.60 5.36
C CYS A 72 -10.66 2.19 4.21
N SER A 73 -10.52 3.49 3.99
CA SER A 73 -11.12 4.18 2.83
C SER A 73 -10.15 4.29 1.65
N SER A 74 -8.89 3.91 1.86
CA SER A 74 -7.86 3.97 0.83
C SER A 74 -6.78 2.91 1.06
N LEU A 75 -6.25 2.41 -0.05
CA LEU A 75 -5.09 1.54 -0.13
C LEU A 75 -3.95 2.29 -0.81
N ILE A 76 -2.77 2.32 -0.19
CA ILE A 76 -1.56 2.90 -0.74
C ILE A 76 -0.51 1.83 -0.88
N ILE A 77 -0.01 1.64 -2.09
CA ILE A 77 1.03 0.67 -2.42
C ILE A 77 2.32 1.45 -2.66
N ALA A 78 3.35 1.15 -1.85
CA ALA A 78 4.67 1.75 -2.00
C ALA A 78 5.56 0.85 -2.86
N MET A 79 6.01 1.35 -4.01
CA MET A 79 6.83 0.61 -4.97
C MET A 79 8.22 1.20 -5.08
N ASN A 80 9.25 0.35 -5.13
CA ASN A 80 10.62 0.81 -5.33
C ASN A 80 10.87 1.15 -6.81
N LYS A 81 11.28 2.38 -7.11
CA LYS A 81 11.54 2.84 -8.49
C LYS A 81 12.67 2.08 -9.19
N SER A 82 13.57 1.47 -8.44
CA SER A 82 14.72 0.71 -8.97
C SER A 82 14.37 -0.73 -9.31
N SER A 83 13.17 -1.22 -8.96
CA SER A 83 12.76 -2.59 -9.30
C SER A 83 12.42 -2.69 -10.78
N PRO A 84 12.92 -3.72 -11.50
CA PRO A 84 12.66 -3.88 -12.94
C PRO A 84 11.18 -4.12 -13.26
N SER A 85 10.41 -4.67 -12.31
CA SER A 85 8.98 -4.96 -12.47
C SER A 85 8.07 -3.74 -12.20
N THR A 86 8.61 -2.61 -11.74
CA THR A 86 7.80 -1.45 -11.32
C THR A 86 6.94 -0.88 -12.43
N SER A 87 7.43 -0.84 -13.67
CA SER A 87 6.66 -0.31 -14.79
C SER A 87 5.44 -1.17 -15.12
N GLU A 88 5.60 -2.50 -15.06
CA GLU A 88 4.53 -3.45 -15.33
C GLU A 88 3.47 -3.40 -14.23
N ILE A 89 3.91 -3.45 -12.97
CA ILE A 89 3.04 -3.36 -11.79
C ILE A 89 2.27 -2.03 -11.79
N LEU A 90 2.95 -0.92 -12.07
CA LEU A 90 2.31 0.39 -12.17
C LEU A 90 1.22 0.40 -13.22
N HIS A 91 1.50 -0.14 -14.41
CA HIS A 91 0.51 -0.20 -15.50
C HIS A 91 -0.72 -1.02 -15.10
N SER A 92 -0.52 -2.19 -14.49
CA SER A 92 -1.61 -3.01 -13.96
C SER A 92 -2.42 -2.29 -12.88
N LEU A 93 -1.76 -1.54 -12.00
CA LEU A 93 -2.44 -0.75 -10.97
C LEU A 93 -3.26 0.40 -11.55
N MET A 94 -2.75 1.10 -12.56
CA MET A 94 -3.51 2.16 -13.24
C MET A 94 -4.74 1.59 -13.94
N TYR A 95 -4.66 0.38 -14.49
CA TYR A 95 -5.79 -0.29 -15.14
C TYR A 95 -6.95 -0.58 -14.19
N VAL A 96 -6.67 -0.87 -12.91
CA VAL A 96 -7.69 -1.13 -11.89
C VAL A 96 -8.13 0.14 -11.13
N GLY A 97 -7.83 1.32 -11.67
CA GLY A 97 -8.24 2.61 -11.08
C GLY A 97 -7.25 3.20 -10.08
N GLY A 98 -6.07 2.62 -9.95
CA GLY A 98 -5.00 3.23 -9.16
C GLY A 98 -4.55 4.56 -9.75
N SER A 99 -4.02 5.43 -8.90
CA SER A 99 -3.44 6.71 -9.29
C SER A 99 -2.12 7.00 -8.57
N ILE A 100 -1.20 7.72 -9.21
CA ILE A 100 0.05 8.11 -8.56
C ILE A 100 -0.24 9.19 -7.51
N VAL A 101 0.22 8.96 -6.28
CA VAL A 101 0.07 9.93 -5.19
C VAL A 101 1.17 10.97 -5.31
N THR A 102 0.81 12.15 -5.82
CA THR A 102 1.74 13.27 -6.05
C THR A 102 1.91 14.19 -4.84
N LYS A 103 0.95 14.17 -3.91
CA LYS A 103 0.94 14.99 -2.69
C LYS A 103 0.70 14.10 -1.47
N PRO A 104 1.69 13.30 -1.05
CA PRO A 104 1.55 12.43 0.12
C PRO A 104 1.40 13.27 1.40
N SER A 105 0.65 12.75 2.37
CA SER A 105 0.48 13.40 3.69
C SER A 105 1.76 13.40 4.55
N PHE A 106 2.75 12.58 4.18
CA PHE A 106 4.02 12.38 4.89
C PHE A 106 5.18 12.41 3.90
N GLN A 107 6.37 12.72 4.39
CA GLN A 107 7.55 12.69 3.54
C GLN A 107 7.93 11.23 3.19
N VAL A 108 7.75 10.89 1.92
CA VAL A 108 8.10 9.57 1.37
C VAL A 108 9.58 9.54 1.02
N ASP A 109 10.23 8.40 1.25
CA ASP A 109 11.56 8.14 0.70
C ASP A 109 11.55 8.30 -0.84
N PRO A 110 12.40 9.15 -1.44
CA PRO A 110 12.47 9.38 -2.88
C PRO A 110 12.70 8.12 -3.73
N ALA A 111 13.26 7.05 -3.16
CA ALA A 111 13.43 5.76 -3.82
C ALA A 111 12.08 5.07 -4.11
N TYR A 112 11.00 5.49 -3.44
CA TYR A 112 9.68 4.92 -3.58
C TYR A 112 8.74 5.80 -4.39
N LEU A 113 7.82 5.16 -5.08
CA LEU A 113 6.65 5.74 -5.73
C LEU A 113 5.41 5.18 -5.04
N LEU A 114 4.42 6.03 -4.78
CA LEU A 114 3.17 5.64 -4.15
C LEU A 114 2.06 5.58 -5.19
N VAL A 115 1.27 4.50 -5.13
CA VAL A 115 0.04 4.34 -5.90
C VAL A 115 -1.12 4.22 -4.92
N GLY A 116 -2.14 5.05 -5.09
CA GLY A 116 -3.35 5.05 -4.27
C GLY A 116 -4.53 4.45 -5.03
N LEU A 117 -5.31 3.65 -4.31
CA LEU A 117 -6.63 3.18 -4.71
C LEU A 117 -7.62 3.63 -3.64
N GLU A 118 -8.71 4.24 -4.08
CA GLU A 118 -9.86 4.55 -3.22
C GLU A 118 -10.73 3.30 -3.09
N ILE A 119 -11.34 3.11 -1.91
CA ILE A 119 -12.21 2.00 -1.56
C ILE A 119 -13.64 2.51 -1.47
#